data_AF-A0A316RG22-F1
#
_entry.id   AF-A0A316RG22-F1
#
_cell.length_a   1.000
_cell.length_b   1.000
_cell.length_c   1.000
_cell.angle_alpha   90.00
_cell.angle_beta   90.00
_cell.angle_gamma   90.00
#
_symmetry.space_group_name_H-M   'P 1'
#
loop_
_entity.id
_entity.type
_entity.pdbx_description
1 polymer ?
#
loop_
_entity_poly.entity_id
_entity_poly.type
_entity_poly.pdbx_seq_one_letter_code
_entity_poly.pdbx_strand_id
1 'polypeptide(L)'
;MCGLSNGYIANIKHGIGAMKLEVIQSRFPELNKDWLLYGRGEMIRQKSGNDIGEAGSAYRTGYEMGMADDIVSVYRLLCREKDMRIKDLEGRITDFGDRIEDLNGRIKDKEEIISILKKER
;
A
#
# COMPACT_ATOMS: atom_id res chain seq x y z
N MET A 1 8.89 17.90 9.77
CA MET A 1 7.63 17.13 9.65
C MET A 1 6.56 18.05 9.04
N CYS A 2 5.73 17.58 8.10
CA CYS A 2 4.75 18.40 7.36
C CYS A 2 3.49 18.80 8.15
N GLY A 3 3.48 18.62 9.49
CA GLY A 3 2.34 18.98 10.34
C GLY A 3 1.03 18.28 9.94
N LEU A 4 1.11 17.02 9.50
CA LEU A 4 -0.04 16.18 9.18
C LEU A 4 -0.25 15.19 10.34
N SER A 5 -1.45 15.12 10.87
CA SER A 5 -1.78 14.14 11.91
C SER A 5 -1.94 12.74 11.32
N ASN A 6 -1.61 11.70 12.08
CA ASN A 6 -1.80 10.32 11.64
C ASN A 6 -3.27 10.03 11.28
N GLY A 7 -4.22 10.62 12.03
CA GLY A 7 -5.65 10.54 11.72
C GLY A 7 -6.05 11.23 10.42
N TYR A 8 -5.37 12.33 10.04
CA TYR A 8 -5.57 12.98 8.75
C TYR A 8 -5.09 12.07 7.61
N ILE A 9 -3.87 11.52 7.72
CA ILE A 9 -3.28 10.63 6.71
C ILE A 9 -4.15 9.38 6.50
N ALA A 10 -4.64 8.78 7.58
CA ALA A 10 -5.49 7.59 7.53
C ALA A 10 -6.86 7.81 6.85
N ASN A 11 -7.33 9.05 6.75
CA ASN A 11 -8.65 9.39 6.21
C ASN A 11 -8.61 10.14 4.86
N ILE A 12 -7.46 10.16 4.18
CA ILE A 12 -7.36 10.76 2.83
C ILE A 12 -8.13 9.87 1.84
N LYS A 13 -9.40 10.22 1.59
CA LYS A 13 -10.29 9.51 0.65
C LYS A 13 -10.48 10.22 -0.70
N HIS A 14 -10.32 11.56 -0.72
CA HIS A 14 -10.64 12.39 -1.89
C HIS A 14 -9.47 13.27 -2.36
N GLY A 15 -8.25 12.98 -1.88
CA GLY A 15 -7.04 13.74 -2.21
C GLY A 15 -6.58 14.68 -1.10
N ILE A 16 -5.43 15.32 -1.32
CA ILE A 16 -4.77 16.22 -0.37
C ILE A 16 -5.20 17.66 -0.66
N GLY A 17 -5.59 18.41 0.37
CA GLY A 17 -5.94 19.83 0.21
C GLY A 17 -4.75 20.67 -0.26
N ALA A 18 -4.99 21.65 -1.15
CA ALA A 18 -3.94 22.45 -1.81
C ALA A 18 -2.90 23.05 -0.83
N MET A 19 -3.36 23.58 0.31
CA MET A 19 -2.47 24.14 1.34
C MET A 19 -1.51 23.10 1.94
N LYS A 20 -1.99 21.88 2.19
CA LYS A 20 -1.14 20.80 2.71
C LYS A 20 -0.20 20.27 1.64
N LEU A 21 -0.66 20.27 0.38
CA LEU A 21 0.16 19.90 -0.76
C LEU A 21 1.32 20.88 -0.95
N GLU A 22 1.11 22.19 -0.81
CA GLU A 22 2.16 23.21 -0.85
C GLU A 22 3.18 23.05 0.28
N VAL A 23 2.74 22.72 1.50
CA VAL A 23 3.65 22.42 2.62
C VAL A 23 4.48 21.17 2.35
N ILE A 24 3.89 20.12 1.76
CA ILE A 24 4.63 18.92 1.37
C ILE A 24 5.64 19.25 0.26
N GLN A 25 5.21 19.99 -0.77
CA GLN A 25 6.02 20.32 -1.93
C GLN A 25 7.17 21.28 -1.60
N SER A 26 6.95 22.25 -0.71
CA SER A 26 8.01 23.12 -0.21
C SER A 26 9.04 22.37 0.64
N ARG A 27 8.63 21.27 1.30
CA ARG A 27 9.54 20.46 2.12
C ARG A 27 10.26 19.37 1.34
N PHE A 28 9.63 18.82 0.32
CA PHE A 28 10.12 17.75 -0.53
C PHE A 28 9.99 18.15 -2.02
N PRO A 29 10.81 19.11 -2.50
CA PRO A 29 10.74 19.61 -3.88
C PRO A 29 11.05 18.54 -4.94
N GLU A 30 11.76 17.48 -4.56
CA GLU A 30 12.04 16.31 -5.39
C GLU A 30 10.82 15.37 -5.55
N LEU A 31 9.78 15.51 -4.72
CA LEU A 31 8.61 14.65 -4.75
C LEU A 31 7.69 15.01 -5.92
N ASN A 32 7.40 14.04 -6.77
CA ASN A 32 6.54 14.26 -7.91
C ASN A 32 5.08 14.50 -7.50
N LYS A 33 4.57 15.70 -7.79
CA LYS A 33 3.18 16.09 -7.55
C LYS A 33 2.17 15.17 -8.24
N ASP A 34 2.45 14.72 -9.46
CA ASP A 34 1.52 13.87 -10.22
C ASP A 34 1.42 12.46 -9.64
N TRP A 35 2.55 11.94 -9.13
CA TRP A 35 2.57 10.69 -8.38
C TRP A 35 1.78 10.83 -7.08
N LEU A 36 1.99 11.92 -6.35
CA LEU A 36 1.35 12.16 -5.05
C LEU A 36 -0.18 12.32 -5.16
N LEU A 37 -0.67 13.00 -6.21
CA LEU A 37 -2.10 13.27 -6.38
C LEU A 37 -2.85 12.16 -7.13
N TYR A 38 -2.19 11.52 -8.10
CA TYR A 38 -2.85 10.64 -9.06
C TYR A 38 -2.22 9.26 -9.17
N GLY A 39 -1.11 8.99 -8.47
CA GLY A 39 -0.37 7.74 -8.57
C GLY A 39 0.35 7.53 -9.92
N ARG A 40 0.57 8.61 -10.69
CA ARG A 40 1.18 8.52 -12.04
C ARG A 40 2.64 8.95 -12.05
N GLY A 41 3.47 8.23 -12.80
CA GLY A 41 4.90 8.52 -12.95
C GLY A 41 5.75 8.02 -11.77
N GLU A 42 7.01 8.48 -11.71
CA GLU A 42 7.92 8.12 -10.61
C GLU A 42 7.68 9.00 -9.38
N MET A 43 7.85 8.41 -8.19
CA MET A 43 7.66 9.09 -6.90
C MET A 43 8.64 10.26 -6.72
N ILE A 44 9.91 10.05 -7.05
CA ILE A 44 10.97 11.06 -6.93
C ILE A 44 11.37 11.50 -8.32
N ARG A 45 11.43 12.82 -8.54
CA ARG A 45 12.00 13.39 -9.76
C ARG A 45 13.51 13.15 -9.71
N GLN A 46 14.02 12.24 -10.54
CA GLN A 46 15.45 12.16 -10.75
C GLN A 46 15.92 13.48 -11.34
N LYS A 47 16.80 14.20 -10.62
CA LYS A 47 17.53 15.30 -11.22
C LYS A 47 18.46 14.68 -12.27
N SER A 48 18.03 14.67 -13.53
CA SER A 48 18.96 14.52 -14.65
C SER A 48 19.99 15.64 -14.50
N GLY A 49 21.19 15.26 -14.09
CA GLY A 49 22.22 16.20 -13.65
C GLY A 49 22.59 17.17 -14.77
N ASN A 50 22.43 18.47 -14.53
CA ASN A 50 23.30 19.48 -15.12
C ASN A 50 23.19 20.88 -14.47
N ASP A 51 23.13 20.99 -13.13
CA ASP A 51 23.35 22.30 -12.47
C ASP A 51 24.10 22.10 -11.14
N ILE A 52 25.42 22.15 -11.23
CA ILE A 52 26.32 22.30 -10.08
C ILE A 52 26.43 23.80 -9.80
N GLY A 53 25.56 24.31 -8.93
CA GLY A 53 25.73 25.60 -8.26
C GLY A 53 26.42 25.39 -6.90
N GLU A 54 27.59 26.00 -6.74
CA GLU A 54 28.48 25.97 -5.58
C GLU A 54 27.81 26.48 -4.28
N ALA A 55 27.05 25.63 -3.60
CA ALA A 55 26.68 25.87 -2.19
C ALA A 55 26.45 24.56 -1.39
N GLY A 56 26.38 23.40 -2.05
CA GLY A 56 25.80 22.16 -1.53
C GLY A 56 26.69 21.21 -0.73
N SER A 57 27.91 21.62 -0.32
CA SER A 57 28.91 20.67 0.22
C SER A 57 28.98 20.60 1.74
N ALA A 58 28.37 21.51 2.49
CA ALA A 58 28.58 21.61 3.95
C ALA A 58 27.56 20.85 4.82
N TYR A 59 26.52 20.25 4.25
CA TYR A 59 25.41 19.64 5.01
C TYR A 59 25.34 18.11 4.90
N ARG A 60 26.26 17.47 4.17
CA ARG A 60 26.10 16.07 3.70
C ARG A 60 26.62 14.98 4.65
N THR A 61 27.30 15.29 5.76
CA THR A 61 28.11 14.25 6.44
C THR A 61 27.69 13.85 7.86
N GLY A 62 26.62 14.40 8.45
CA GLY A 62 26.30 14.14 9.88
C GLY A 62 24.88 13.73 10.24
N TYR A 63 23.86 14.23 9.53
CA TYR A 63 22.46 14.11 9.97
C TYR A 63 21.64 13.05 9.19
N GLU A 64 22.14 12.57 8.05
CA GLU A 64 21.39 11.66 7.17
C GLU A 64 21.38 10.21 7.67
N MET A 65 22.44 9.75 8.34
CA MET A 65 22.59 8.33 8.71
C MET A 65 21.66 7.88 9.86
N GLY A 66 21.29 8.77 10.80
CA GLY A 66 20.44 8.42 11.93
C GLY A 66 18.93 8.46 11.63
N MET A 67 18.48 9.47 10.88
CA MET A 67 17.06 9.63 10.55
C MET A 67 16.60 8.68 9.44
N ALA A 68 17.49 8.32 8.52
CA ALA A 68 17.21 7.32 7.50
C ALA A 68 17.00 5.93 8.12
N ASP A 69 17.77 5.56 9.15
CA ASP A 69 17.66 4.25 9.78
C ASP A 69 16.35 4.09 10.56
N ASP A 70 15.91 5.16 11.26
CA ASP A 70 14.61 5.21 11.93
C ASP A 70 13.44 5.10 10.94
N ILE A 71 13.45 5.88 9.86
CA ILE A 71 12.39 5.83 8.84
C ILE A 71 12.36 4.46 8.15
N VAL A 72 13.52 3.92 7.77
CA VAL A 72 13.61 2.61 7.15
C VAL A 72 13.15 1.52 8.12
N SER A 73 13.43 1.64 9.42
CA SER A 73 12.95 0.69 10.44
C SER A 73 11.42 0.70 10.56
N VAL A 74 10.78 1.88 10.55
CA VAL A 74 9.32 2.03 10.58
C VAL A 74 8.69 1.42 9.33
N TYR A 75 9.27 1.66 8.15
CA TYR A 75 8.80 1.02 6.91
C TYR A 75 8.96 -0.50 6.95
N ARG A 76 10.07 -1.04 7.46
CA ARG A 76 10.25 -2.49 7.63
C ARG A 76 9.21 -3.09 8.57
N LEU A 77 8.92 -2.43 9.70
CA LEU A 77 7.89 -2.87 10.66
C LEU A 77 6.50 -2.86 10.03
N LEU A 78 6.16 -1.79 9.30
CA LEU A 78 4.89 -1.67 8.61
C LEU A 78 4.74 -2.75 7.53
N CYS A 79 5.78 -2.98 6.71
CA CYS A 79 5.77 -4.04 5.70
C CYS A 79 5.52 -5.40 6.37
N ARG A 80 6.23 -5.72 7.46
CA ARG A 80 6.04 -6.96 8.21
C ARG A 80 4.62 -7.13 8.74
N GLU A 81 4.03 -6.07 9.28
CA GLU A 81 2.65 -6.10 9.77
C GLU A 81 1.66 -6.37 8.62
N LYS A 82 1.86 -5.72 7.47
CA LYS A 82 1.04 -5.95 6.28
C LYS A 82 1.21 -7.37 5.74
N ASP A 83 2.43 -7.90 5.73
CA ASP A 83 2.70 -9.29 5.32
C ASP A 83 1.98 -10.29 6.22
N MET A 84 1.96 -10.05 7.54
CA MET A 84 1.19 -10.89 8.46
C MET A 84 -0.31 -10.82 8.18
N ARG A 85 -0.83 -9.63 7.85
CA ARG A 85 -2.25 -9.47 7.52
C ARG A 85 -2.61 -10.12 6.20
N ILE A 86 -1.73 -10.02 5.20
CA ILE A 86 -1.90 -10.70 3.90
C ILE A 86 -1.97 -12.20 4.15
N LYS A 87 -1.04 -12.76 4.93
CA LYS A 87 -1.01 -14.19 5.26
C LYS A 87 -2.28 -14.66 5.98
N ASP A 88 -2.79 -13.89 6.92
CA ASP A 88 -4.07 -14.18 7.59
C ASP A 88 -5.25 -14.21 6.61
N LEU A 89 -5.31 -13.22 5.71
CA LEU A 89 -6.37 -13.14 4.71
C LEU A 89 -6.27 -14.28 3.68
N GLU A 90 -5.06 -14.64 3.25
CA GLU A 90 -4.81 -15.79 2.38
C GLU A 90 -5.29 -17.08 3.04
N GLY A 91 -4.98 -17.29 4.33
CA GLY A 91 -5.49 -18.45 5.08
C GLY A 91 -7.02 -18.52 5.08
N ARG A 92 -7.69 -17.40 5.34
CA ARG A 92 -9.17 -17.32 5.31
C ARG A 92 -9.75 -17.58 3.92
N ILE A 93 -9.08 -17.12 2.86
CA ILE A 93 -9.50 -17.39 1.47
C ILE A 93 -9.41 -18.87 1.18
N THR A 94 -8.32 -19.54 1.61
CA THR A 94 -8.15 -20.99 1.49
C THR A 94 -9.28 -21.73 2.21
N ASP A 95 -9.54 -21.41 3.49
CA ASP A 95 -10.61 -22.05 4.27
C ASP A 95 -11.99 -21.89 3.60
N PHE A 96 -12.26 -20.71 3.03
CA PHE A 96 -13.49 -20.48 2.28
C PHE A 96 -13.52 -21.26 0.97
N GLY A 97 -12.39 -21.43 0.29
CA GLY A 97 -12.24 -22.28 -0.88
C GLY A 97 -12.61 -23.73 -0.58
N ASP A 98 -12.01 -24.31 0.45
CA ASP A 98 -12.26 -25.70 0.89
C ASP A 98 -13.74 -25.90 1.24
N ARG A 99 -14.36 -24.92 1.92
CA ARG A 99 -15.79 -24.98 2.25
C ARG A 99 -16.68 -24.92 1.02
N ILE A 100 -16.33 -24.12 0.01
CA ILE A 100 -17.08 -24.07 -1.25
C ILE A 100 -16.98 -25.41 -1.97
N GLU A 101 -15.81 -26.05 -1.95
CA GLU A 101 -15.61 -27.37 -2.54
C GLU A 101 -16.49 -28.44 -1.88
N ASP A 102 -16.51 -28.51 -0.54
CA ASP A 102 -17.41 -29.41 0.19
C ASP A 102 -18.88 -29.18 -0.17
N LEU A 103 -19.31 -27.92 -0.18
CA LEU A 103 -20.69 -27.57 -0.52
C LEU A 103 -21.05 -27.96 -1.96
N ASN A 104 -20.13 -27.78 -2.91
CA ASN A 104 -20.32 -28.19 -4.30
C ASN A 104 -20.44 -29.71 -4.42
N GLY A 105 -19.62 -30.47 -3.68
CA GLY A 105 -19.75 -31.94 -3.60
C GLY A 105 -21.14 -32.35 -3.11
N ARG A 106 -21.61 -31.75 -2.02
CA ARG A 106 -22.95 -32.03 -1.45
C ARG A 106 -24.09 -31.62 -2.37
N ILE A 107 -23.92 -30.58 -3.19
CA ILE A 107 -24.91 -30.18 -4.21
C ILE A 107 -24.97 -31.25 -5.29
N LYS A 108 -23.82 -31.72 -5.79
CA LYS A 108 -23.74 -32.78 -6.80
C LYS A 108 -24.42 -34.07 -6.33
N ASP A 109 -24.16 -34.51 -5.10
CA ASP A 109 -24.80 -35.70 -4.53
C ASP A 109 -26.33 -35.55 -4.48
N LYS A 110 -26.82 -34.36 -4.10
CA LYS A 110 -28.26 -34.06 -4.08
C LYS A 110 -28.87 -34.05 -5.48
N GLU A 111 -28.16 -33.52 -6.48
CA GLU A 111 -28.60 -33.53 -7.88
C GLU A 111 -28.74 -34.96 -8.42
N GLU A 112 -27.80 -35.85 -8.07
CA GLU A 112 -27.86 -37.27 -8.42
C GLU A 112 -29.08 -37.96 -7.80
N ILE A 113 -29.34 -37.74 -6.50
CA ILE A 113 -30.53 -38.28 -5.81
C ILE A 113 -31.82 -37.78 -6.49
N ILE A 114 -31.90 -36.48 -6.82
CA ILE A 114 -33.06 -35.91 -7.51
C ILE A 114 -33.26 -36.55 -8.88
N SER A 115 -32.17 -36.84 -9.61
CA SER A 115 -32.21 -37.50 -10.91
C SER A 115 -32.80 -38.92 -10.82
N ILE A 116 -32.41 -39.69 -9.80
CA ILE A 116 -32.92 -41.04 -9.55
C ILE A 116 -34.43 -40.99 -9.24
N LEU A 117 -34.85 -40.15 -8.28
CA LEU A 117 -36.25 -40.04 -7.90
C LEU A 117 -37.18 -39.57 -9.03
N LYS A 118 -36.64 -38.77 -9.97
CA LYS A 118 -37.38 -38.35 -11.17
C LYS A 118 -37.55 -39.46 -12.20
N LYS A 119 -36.69 -40.49 -12.21
CA LYS A 119 -36.80 -41.65 -13.10
C LYS A 119 -37.75 -42.74 -12.59
N GLU A 120 -37.99 -42.77 -11.28
CA GLU A 120 -38.89 -43.73 -10.62
C GLU A 120 -40.36 -43.28 -10.58
N ARG A 121 -40.67 -42.07 -11.09
CA ARG A 121 -42.02 -41.57 -11.33
C ARG A 121 -42.36 -41.62 -12.82
#